data_AF-W7D469-F1
#
_entry.id   AF-W7D469-F1
#
_cell.length_a   1.000
_cell.length_b   1.000
_cell.length_c   1.000
_cell.angle_alpha   90.00
_cell.angle_beta   90.00
_cell.angle_gamma   90.00
#
_symmetry.space_group_name_H-M   'P 1'
#
loop_
_entity.id
_entity.type
_entity.pdbx_description
1 polymer ?
#
loop_
_entity_poly.entity_id
_entity_poly.type
_entity_poly.pdbx_seq_one_letter_code
_entity_poly.pdbx_strand_id
1 'polypeptide(L)'
;MGPDFCIAKANNDLMYFDLGQKWSVIETKYKLTPDEMFEQFNIPELDRTVKDGKTIRFSHDPMLDAYKDSYLRKEWNYLKSEHNYKRLKQEGDVWIAVKKKWPVGR
;
A
#
# COMPACT_ATOMS: atom_id res chain seq x y z
N MET A 1 12.71 15.89 12.12
CA MET A 1 11.44 15.18 12.42
C MET A 1 11.00 14.52 11.11
N GLY A 2 11.11 13.23 10.79
CA GLY A 2 11.62 11.97 11.37
C GLY A 2 11.04 10.86 10.44
N PRO A 3 11.81 9.89 9.90
CA PRO A 3 11.41 9.08 8.74
C PRO A 3 10.60 7.80 9.09
N ASP A 4 9.52 7.93 9.88
CA ASP A 4 8.77 6.78 10.42
C ASP A 4 7.50 6.44 9.62
N PHE A 5 7.36 6.95 8.39
CA PHE A 5 6.12 6.87 7.61
C PHE A 5 6.36 6.38 6.17
N CYS A 6 5.53 5.43 5.72
CA CYS A 6 5.54 4.92 4.34
C CYS A 6 4.36 5.54 3.55
N ILE A 7 4.61 6.04 2.33
CA ILE A 7 3.60 6.66 1.47
C ILE A 7 3.44 5.85 0.18
N ALA A 8 2.31 5.16 0.02
CA ALA A 8 1.89 4.56 -1.23
C ALA A 8 1.35 5.65 -2.18
N LYS A 9 1.94 5.79 -3.37
CA LYS A 9 1.51 6.80 -4.34
C LYS A 9 0.39 6.25 -5.25
N ALA A 10 -0.44 7.14 -5.85
CA ALA A 10 -1.32 6.87 -7.00
C ALA A 10 -0.87 7.68 -8.29
N ASN A 11 -0.72 7.06 -9.47
CA ASN A 11 -0.22 7.52 -10.78
C ASN A 11 -0.67 6.43 -11.75
N ASN A 12 -1.24 6.87 -12.86
CA ASN A 12 -2.26 6.18 -13.65
C ASN A 12 -1.84 4.86 -14.34
N ASP A 13 -0.63 4.33 -14.10
CA ASP A 13 -0.19 3.04 -14.67
C ASP A 13 0.80 2.22 -13.80
N LEU A 14 1.51 2.78 -12.80
CA LEU A 14 2.61 2.03 -12.13
C LEU A 14 3.03 2.60 -10.77
N MET A 15 2.73 1.95 -9.62
CA MET A 15 3.38 2.33 -8.34
C MET A 15 3.48 1.25 -7.27
N TYR A 16 4.34 1.40 -6.25
CA TYR A 16 5.66 2.04 -6.14
C TYR A 16 6.23 1.68 -4.76
N PHE A 17 7.31 0.91 -4.73
CA PHE A 17 8.51 1.33 -3.99
C PHE A 17 9.67 1.31 -4.99
N ASP A 18 10.03 2.50 -5.48
CA ASP A 18 11.35 2.89 -5.98
C ASP A 18 11.97 2.24 -7.23
N LEU A 19 11.17 1.62 -8.11
CA LEU A 19 11.71 1.04 -9.34
C LEU A 19 11.46 1.84 -10.62
N GLY A 20 10.45 2.71 -10.70
CA GLY A 20 10.23 3.56 -11.89
C GLY A 20 10.37 2.81 -13.21
N GLN A 21 11.22 3.29 -14.13
CA GLN A 21 11.52 2.63 -15.43
C GLN A 21 12.07 1.20 -15.31
N LYS A 22 12.56 0.76 -14.15
CA LYS A 22 13.01 -0.64 -13.93
C LYS A 22 11.85 -1.63 -13.94
N TRP A 23 10.60 -1.19 -13.74
CA TRP A 23 9.41 -2.05 -13.79
C TRP A 23 9.18 -2.64 -15.17
N SER A 24 9.18 -1.81 -16.22
CA SER A 24 9.03 -2.30 -17.59
C SER A 24 10.17 -3.24 -17.99
N VAL A 25 11.37 -3.01 -17.45
CA VAL A 25 12.53 -3.92 -17.61
C VAL A 25 12.33 -5.25 -16.87
N ILE A 26 11.71 -5.25 -15.68
CA ILE A 26 11.42 -6.47 -14.90
C ILE A 26 10.30 -7.29 -15.55
N GLU A 27 9.22 -6.66 -16.01
CA GLU A 27 8.16 -7.35 -16.78
C GLU A 27 8.73 -8.03 -18.02
N THR A 28 9.57 -7.33 -18.78
CA THR A 28 10.20 -7.84 -20.00
C THR A 28 11.22 -8.95 -19.70
N LYS A 29 11.95 -8.85 -18.58
CA LYS A 29 13.06 -9.77 -18.24
C LYS A 29 12.61 -11.02 -17.47
N TYR A 30 11.61 -10.91 -16.60
CA TYR A 30 11.19 -11.99 -15.69
C TYR A 30 9.85 -12.65 -16.07
N LYS A 31 9.12 -12.12 -17.07
CA LYS A 31 7.82 -12.65 -17.54
C LYS A 31 6.78 -12.84 -16.42
N LEU A 32 6.84 -12.00 -15.39
CA LEU A 32 5.91 -12.06 -14.26
C LEU A 32 4.60 -11.37 -14.62
N THR A 33 3.50 -11.95 -14.16
CA THR A 33 2.18 -11.34 -14.21
C THR A 33 2.07 -10.18 -13.21
N PRO A 34 1.13 -9.24 -13.41
CA PRO A 34 0.89 -8.15 -12.47
C PRO A 34 0.65 -8.60 -11.02
N ASP A 35 0.08 -9.80 -10.80
CA ASP A 35 -0.17 -10.37 -9.48
C ASP A 35 1.11 -10.96 -8.87
N GLU A 36 1.90 -11.71 -9.62
CA GLU A 36 3.20 -12.22 -9.16
C GLU A 36 4.14 -11.07 -8.78
N MET A 37 4.07 -9.95 -9.50
CA MET A 37 4.80 -8.74 -9.14
C MET A 37 4.33 -8.15 -7.80
N PHE A 38 3.02 -8.06 -7.60
CA PHE A 38 2.47 -7.58 -6.32
C PHE A 38 2.92 -8.46 -5.15
N GLU A 39 2.86 -9.78 -5.34
CA GLU A 39 3.26 -10.76 -4.33
C GLU A 39 4.75 -10.69 -4.00
N GLN A 40 5.62 -10.48 -4.99
CA GLN A 40 7.06 -10.45 -4.76
C GLN A 40 7.57 -9.11 -4.22
N PHE A 41 6.91 -8.00 -4.53
CA PHE A 41 7.44 -6.66 -4.22
C PHE A 41 6.58 -5.89 -3.21
N ASN A 42 5.25 -5.89 -3.33
CA ASN A 42 4.39 -5.09 -2.46
C ASN A 42 4.12 -5.82 -1.13
N ILE A 43 3.80 -7.12 -1.18
CA ILE A 43 3.49 -7.89 0.05
C ILE A 43 4.63 -7.84 1.07
N PRO A 44 5.91 -8.13 0.72
CA PRO A 44 6.99 -8.14 1.70
C PRO A 44 7.24 -6.76 2.34
N GLU A 45 7.09 -5.68 1.59
CA GLU A 45 7.28 -4.33 2.12
C GLU A 45 6.09 -3.88 3.00
N LEU A 46 4.87 -4.27 2.64
CA LEU A 46 3.69 -4.06 3.50
C LEU A 46 3.85 -4.83 4.81
N ASP A 47 4.22 -6.12 4.74
CA ASP A 47 4.48 -6.94 5.92
C ASP A 47 5.56 -6.33 6.81
N ARG A 48 6.67 -5.91 6.22
CA ARG A 48 7.74 -5.23 6.94
C ARG A 48 7.26 -3.93 7.59
N THR A 49 6.54 -3.09 6.85
CA THR A 49 6.01 -1.82 7.36
C THR A 49 5.05 -2.04 8.54
N VAL A 50 4.20 -3.06 8.45
CA VAL A 50 3.30 -3.46 9.55
C VAL A 50 4.09 -3.99 10.74
N LYS A 51 5.07 -4.87 10.51
CA LYS A 51 5.93 -5.45 11.53
C LYS A 51 6.73 -4.38 12.29
N ASP A 52 7.24 -3.39 11.56
CA ASP A 52 7.99 -2.26 12.10
C ASP A 52 7.08 -1.25 12.83
N GLY A 53 5.76 -1.45 12.81
CA GLY A 53 4.79 -0.57 13.48
C GLY A 53 4.66 0.82 12.84
N LYS A 54 5.14 0.98 11.59
CA LYS A 54 5.11 2.24 10.86
C LYS A 54 3.69 2.60 10.45
N THR A 55 3.44 3.90 10.30
CA THR A 55 2.16 4.36 9.76
C THR A 55 2.16 4.20 8.24
N ILE A 56 1.14 3.53 7.72
CA ILE A 56 0.90 3.40 6.28
C ILE A 56 0.00 4.55 5.84
N ARG A 57 0.48 5.31 4.86
CA ARG A 57 -0.22 6.44 4.25
C ARG A 57 -0.42 6.16 2.77
N PHE A 58 -1.57 6.51 2.24
CA PHE A 58 -1.82 6.55 0.81
C PHE A 58 -1.91 8.02 0.37
N SER A 59 -1.33 8.34 -0.77
CA SER A 59 -1.43 9.68 -1.37
C SER A 59 -2.82 10.00 -1.94
N HIS A 60 -3.61 8.98 -2.23
CA HIS A 60 -4.97 9.09 -2.75
C HIS A 60 -5.86 8.11 -2.00
N ASP A 61 -7.17 8.28 -2.10
CA ASP A 61 -8.11 7.34 -1.50
C ASP A 61 -8.17 6.05 -2.35
N PRO A 62 -7.60 4.91 -1.91
CA PRO A 62 -7.75 3.65 -2.62
C PRO A 62 -9.21 3.21 -2.75
N MET A 63 -10.16 3.80 -2.00
CA MET A 63 -11.56 3.44 -2.05
C MET A 63 -12.34 4.03 -3.22
N LEU A 64 -11.77 4.95 -4.00
CA LEU A 64 -12.41 5.49 -5.21
C LEU A 64 -12.47 4.47 -6.35
N ASP A 65 -13.50 4.57 -7.19
CA ASP A 65 -13.72 3.69 -8.34
C ASP A 65 -12.61 3.80 -9.39
N ALA A 66 -12.00 4.98 -9.52
CA ALA A 66 -10.84 5.22 -10.39
C ALA A 66 -9.65 4.30 -10.06
N TYR A 67 -9.59 3.76 -8.85
CA TYR A 67 -8.52 2.89 -8.37
C TYR A 67 -8.92 1.43 -8.23
N LYS A 68 -10.13 1.03 -8.61
CA LYS A 68 -10.67 -0.33 -8.36
C LYS A 68 -9.77 -1.47 -8.86
N ASP A 69 -9.08 -1.27 -9.99
CA ASP A 69 -8.19 -2.26 -10.60
C ASP A 69 -6.69 -1.92 -10.38
N SER A 70 -6.40 -0.92 -9.56
CA SER A 70 -5.03 -0.45 -9.30
C SER A 70 -4.34 -1.24 -8.20
N TYR A 71 -3.01 -1.16 -8.18
CA TYR A 71 -2.21 -1.64 -7.05
C TYR A 71 -2.57 -0.97 -5.73
N LEU A 72 -2.93 0.32 -5.73
CA LEU A 72 -3.35 1.04 -4.53
C LEU A 72 -4.56 0.36 -3.84
N ARG A 73 -5.52 -0.10 -4.65
CA ARG A 73 -6.65 -0.89 -4.16
C ARG A 73 -6.21 -2.27 -3.65
N LYS A 74 -5.31 -2.94 -4.36
CA LYS A 74 -4.77 -4.25 -3.94
C LYS A 74 -4.03 -4.16 -2.61
N GLU A 75 -3.18 -3.16 -2.42
CA GLU A 75 -2.50 -2.88 -1.14
C GLU A 75 -3.49 -2.67 -0.01
N TRP A 76 -4.53 -1.85 -0.24
CA TRP A 76 -5.57 -1.63 0.77
C TRP A 76 -6.35 -2.91 1.10
N ASN A 77 -6.72 -3.69 0.09
CA ASN A 77 -7.42 -4.95 0.27
C ASN A 77 -6.56 -5.96 1.05
N TYR A 78 -5.27 -6.06 0.74
CA TYR A 78 -4.30 -6.90 1.43
C TYR A 78 -4.16 -6.50 2.91
N LEU A 79 -3.99 -5.20 3.21
CA LEU A 79 -3.91 -4.73 4.59
C LEU A 79 -5.19 -5.00 5.39
N LYS A 80 -6.36 -4.99 4.73
CA LYS A 80 -7.63 -5.33 5.36
C LYS A 80 -7.75 -6.83 5.66
N SER A 81 -7.39 -7.69 4.69
CA SER A 81 -7.54 -9.14 4.80
C SER A 81 -6.49 -9.74 5.75
N GLU A 82 -5.23 -9.36 5.59
CA GLU A 82 -4.11 -10.00 6.30
C GLU A 82 -3.73 -9.26 7.59
N HIS A 83 -3.83 -7.93 7.62
CA HIS A 83 -3.26 -7.11 8.69
C HIS A 83 -4.27 -6.41 9.61
N ASN A 84 -5.56 -6.74 9.45
CA ASN A 84 -6.66 -6.21 10.26
C ASN A 84 -6.83 -4.69 10.25
N TYR A 85 -6.35 -4.01 9.21
CA TYR A 85 -6.75 -2.62 8.96
C TYR A 85 -8.22 -2.56 8.60
N LYS A 86 -8.95 -1.56 9.11
CA LYS A 86 -10.42 -1.51 8.98
C LYS A 86 -10.94 -0.26 8.29
N ARG A 87 -10.22 0.85 8.39
CA ARG A 87 -10.62 2.12 7.78
C ARG A 87 -9.43 2.95 7.37
N LEU A 88 -9.71 3.93 6.53
CA LEU A 88 -8.80 5.02 6.22
C LEU A 88 -9.27 6.27 6.94
N LYS A 89 -8.32 7.08 7.41
CA LYS A 89 -8.58 8.41 7.96
C LYS A 89 -7.85 9.43 7.08
N GLN A 90 -8.58 10.35 6.49
CA GLN A 90 -7.96 11.45 5.75
C GLN A 90 -7.29 12.43 6.74
N GLU A 91 -6.02 12.74 6.51
CA GLU A 91 -5.27 13.76 7.24
C GLU A 91 -4.51 14.62 6.23
N GLY A 92 -5.03 15.83 5.95
CA GLY A 92 -4.53 16.67 4.86
C GLY A 92 -4.70 15.97 3.51
N ASP A 93 -3.62 15.90 2.74
CA ASP A 93 -3.61 15.32 1.39
C ASP A 93 -3.32 13.81 1.37
N VAL A 94 -3.37 13.13 2.52
CA VAL A 94 -3.10 11.69 2.63
C VAL A 94 -4.20 10.93 3.36
N TRP A 95 -4.25 9.63 3.10
CA TRP A 95 -5.18 8.67 3.70
C TRP A 95 -4.41 7.69 4.56
N ILE A 96 -4.66 7.71 5.86
CA ILE A 96 -3.93 6.90 6.85
C ILE A 96 -4.68 5.62 7.14
N ALA A 97 -4.01 4.47 7.01
CA ALA A 97 -4.56 3.17 7.36
C ALA A 97 -4.67 3.00 8.88
N VAL A 98 -5.86 2.65 9.37
CA VAL A 98 -6.11 2.49 10.82
C VAL A 98 -6.60 1.08 11.14
N LYS A 99 -5.89 0.40 12.05
CA LYS A 99 -6.36 -0.82 12.72
C LYS A 99 -7.45 -0.47 13.73
N LYS A 100 -8.43 -1.36 13.94
CA LYS A 100 -9.39 -1.19 15.05
C LYS A 100 -8.60 -1.24 16.35
N LYS A 101 -8.40 -0.11 17.02
CA LYS A 101 -7.98 -0.13 18.42
C LYS A 101 -9.14 -0.77 19.19
N TRP A 102 -8.87 -1.86 19.88
CA TRP A 102 -9.74 -2.28 20.97
C TRP A 102 -9.81 -1.10 21.95
N PRO A 103 -10.99 -0.70 22.46
CA PRO A 103 -11.01 0.23 23.57
C PRO A 103 -10.19 -0.41 24.70
N VAL A 104 -9.10 0.24 25.08
CA VAL A 104 -8.43 -0.08 26.34
C VAL A 104 -9.49 0.18 27.41
N GLY A 105 -9.87 -0.87 28.13
CA GLY A 105 -10.89 -0.80 29.18
C GLY A 105 -10.58 0.34 30.14
N ARG A 106 -11.62 1.09 30.50
CA ARG A 106 -11.62 1.96 31.66
C ARG A 106 -11.87 1.12 32.91
#